data_AF-A0A0B7INF5-F1
#
_entry.id   AF-A0A0B7INF5-F1
#
_cell.length_a   1.000
_cell.length_b   1.000
_cell.length_c   1.000
_cell.angle_alpha   90.00
_cell.angle_beta   90.00
_cell.angle_gamma   90.00
#
_symmetry.space_group_name_H-M   'P 1'
#
loop_
_entity.id
_entity.type
_entity.pdbx_description
1 polymer ?
#
loop_
_entity_poly.entity_id
_entity_poly.type
_entity_poly.pdbx_seq_one_letter_code
_entity_poly.pdbx_strand_id
1 'polypeptide(L)' 'MKVEIVTPEMILYKGEVRALSVPGINGEFQMLENHAPIISVLTVGNVKLYGDINS' A
#
# COMPACT_ATOMS: atom_id res chain seq x y z
N MET A 1 3.32 -9.76 -3.18
CA MET A 1 4.05 -8.52 -3.57
C MET A 1 4.73 -7.93 -2.34
N LYS A 2 5.88 -7.24 -2.49
CA LYS A 2 6.57 -6.57 -1.36
C LYS A 2 6.12 -5.13 -1.26
N VAL A 3 5.70 -4.70 -0.07
CA VAL A 3 5.28 -3.33 0.23
C VAL A 3 6.21 -2.73 1.27
N GLU A 4 6.60 -1.49 1.04
CA GLU A 4 7.38 -0.68 1.97
C GLU A 4 6.70 0.68 2.13
N ILE A 5 6.40 1.07 3.37
CA ILE A 5 5.79 2.36 3.71
C ILE A 5 6.84 3.16 4.48
N VAL A 6 7.23 4.30 3.92
CA VAL A 6 8.31 5.14 4.45
C VAL A 6 7.84 6.55 4.75
N THR A 7 8.40 7.14 5.79
CA THR A 7 8.37 8.58 6.05
C THR A 7 9.78 9.14 5.87
N PRO A 8 9.97 10.47 5.88
CA PRO A 8 11.30 11.05 5.90
C PRO A 8 12.17 10.61 7.09
N GLU A 9 11.55 10.16 8.19
CA GLU A 9 12.23 9.82 9.44
C GLU A 9 12.52 8.32 9.58
N MET A 10 11.61 7.45 9.13
CA MET A 10 11.76 5.99 9.30
C MET A 10 10.91 5.17 8.34
N ILE A 11 11.18 3.86 8.30
CA ILE A 11 10.33 2.87 7.64
C ILE A 11 9.23 2.45 8.63
N LEU A 12 7.97 2.72 8.29
CA LEU A 12 6.80 2.36 9.10
C LEU A 12 6.39 0.90 8.92
N TYR A 13 6.54 0.38 7.71
CA TYR A 13 6.17 -0.99 7.40
C TYR A 13 7.04 -1.54 6.26
N LYS A 14 7.42 -2.80 6.36
CA LYS A 14 8.12 -3.53 5.30
C LYS A 14 7.74 -5.00 5.39
N GLY A 15 7.11 -5.54 4.35
CA GLY A 15 6.63 -6.91 4.38
C GLY A 15 6.04 -7.40 3.07
N GLU A 16 5.63 -8.67 3.07
CA GLU A 16 4.90 -9.28 1.97
C GLU A 16 3.40 -9.19 2.22
N VAL A 17 2.67 -8.70 1.21
CA VAL A 17 1.21 -8.62 1.22
C VAL A 17 0.64 -9.20 -0.05
N ARG A 18 -0.61 -9.66 0.02
CA ARG A 18 -1.37 -10.20 -1.12
C ARG A 18 -2.14 -9.10 -1.85
N ALA A 19 -2.59 -8.09 -1.12
CA ALA A 19 -3.23 -6.90 -1.70
C ALA A 19 -3.01 -5.66 -0.83
N LEU A 20 -3.14 -4.49 -1.47
CA LEU A 20 -2.99 -3.17 -0.85
C LEU A 20 -4.12 -2.27 -1.34
N SER A 21 -4.87 -1.65 -0.43
CA SER A 21 -5.82 -0.57 -0.76
C SER A 21 -5.34 0.75 -0.20
N VAL A 22 -5.33 1.78 -1.04
CA VAL A 22 -4.84 3.12 -0.71
C VAL A 22 -5.84 4.20 -1.12
N PRO A 23 -5.91 5.32 -0.38
CA PRO A 23 -6.77 6.45 -0.71
C PRO A 23 -6.10 7.33 -1.78
N GLY A 24 -6.45 7.14 -3.05
CA GLY A 24 -6.03 8.02 -4.14
C GLY A 24 -6.84 9.32 -4.19
N ILE A 25 -6.30 10.35 -4.84
CA ILE A 25 -7.02 11.63 -5.02
C ILE A 25 -8.35 11.48 -5.78
N ASN A 26 -8.45 10.48 -6.66
CA ASN A 26 -9.65 10.20 -7.47
C ASN A 26 -10.53 9.08 -6.87
N GLY A 27 -10.22 8.61 -5.65
CA GLY A 27 -10.91 7.51 -4.99
C GLY A 27 -9.96 6.45 -4.39
N GLU A 28 -10.51 5.59 -3.53
CA GLU A 28 -9.80 4.42 -3.02
C GLU A 28 -9.58 3.41 -4.15
N PHE A 29 -8.38 2.87 -4.26
CA PHE A 29 -8.09 1.83 -5.23
C PHE A 29 -7.21 0.74 -4.62
N GLN A 30 -7.39 -0.47 -5.15
CA GLN A 30 -6.74 -1.67 -4.66
C GLN A 30 -5.78 -2.23 -5.71
N MET A 31 -4.58 -2.60 -5.26
CA MET A 31 -3.58 -3.30 -6.05
C MET A 31 -3.51 -4.77 -5.60
N LEU A 32 -3.46 -5.66 -6.59
CA LEU A 32 -3.25 -7.11 -6.43
C LEU A 32 -1.88 -7.51 -7.00
N GLU A 33 -1.46 -8.74 -6.74
CA GLU A 33 -0.23 -9.29 -7.34
C GLU A 33 -0.29 -9.25 -8.87
N ASN A 34 0.86 -8.95 -9.50
CA ASN A 34 1.00 -8.78 -10.95
C ASN A 34 0.22 -7.60 -11.57
N HIS A 35 -0.21 -6.62 -10.77
CA HIS A 35 -0.73 -5.37 -11.30
C HIS A 35 0.33 -4.58 -12.09
N ALA A 36 -0.08 -3.85 -13.12
CA ALA A 36 0.79 -3.02 -13.93
C ALA A 36 1.45 -1.89 -13.09
N PRO A 37 2.65 -1.41 -13.47
CA PRO A 37 3.29 -0.27 -12.81
C PRO A 37 2.44 1.00 -12.91
N ILE A 38 2.29 1.72 -11.79
CA ILE A 38 1.54 2.97 -11.70
C ILE A 38 2.19 3.92 -10.69
N ILE A 39 2.11 5.22 -10.97
CA ILE A 39 2.44 6.30 -10.03
C ILE A 39 1.14 7.02 -9.69
N SER A 40 0.90 7.30 -8.41
CA SER A 40 -0.32 7.98 -7.97
C SER A 40 -0.05 8.88 -6.77
N VAL A 41 -0.82 9.96 -6.69
CA VAL A 41 -0.85 10.84 -5.50
C VAL A 41 -1.90 10.31 -4.54
N LEU A 42 -1.52 10.17 -3.28
CA LEU A 42 -2.40 9.72 -2.20
C LEU A 42 -2.95 10.91 -1.43
N THR A 43 -4.20 10.78 -0.94
CA THR A 43 -4.82 11.75 -0.04
C THR A 43 -4.82 11.25 1.40
N VAL A 44 -5.22 12.10 2.34
CA VAL A 44 -5.39 11.70 3.74
C VAL A 44 -6.49 10.65 3.84
N GLY A 45 -6.19 9.52 4.47
CA GLY A 45 -7.13 8.42 4.63
C GLY A 45 -6.47 7.17 5.20
N ASN A 46 -7.19 6.05 5.11
CA ASN A 46 -6.73 4.77 5.64
C ASN A 46 -6.08 3.92 4.56
N VAL A 47 -4.90 3.38 4.86
CA VAL A 47 -4.25 2.35 4.04
C VAL A 47 -4.60 0.98 4.61
N LYS A 48 -5.07 0.07 3.77
CA LYS A 48 -5.43 -1.29 4.18
C LYS A 48 -4.50 -2.29 3.51
N LEU A 49 -3.86 -3.12 4.34
CA LEU A 49 -2.97 -4.20 3.89
C LEU A 49 -3.71 -5.52 4.07
N TYR A 50 -3.68 -6.36 3.04
CA TYR A 50 -4.29 -7.69 3.07
C TYR A 50 -3.23 -8.75 2.81
N GLY A 51 -3.08 -9.69 3.73
CA GLY A 51 -2.11 -10.77 3.65
C GLY A 51 -2.01 -11.49 4.98
N ASP A 52 -1.10 -12.47 5.05
CA ASP A 52 -0.70 -13.08 6.31
C ASP A 52 0.19 -12.10 7.08
N ILE A 53 -0.46 -11.13 7.71
CA ILE A 53 0.16 -10.21 8.66
C ILE A 53 0.26 -10.90 10.01
N ASN A 54 1.08 -11.95 10.09
CA ASN A 54 1.43 -12.54 11.38
C ASN A 54 2.36 -11.57 12.12
N SER A 55 1.94 -11.25 13.36
CA SER A 55 2.56 -10.30 14.28
C SER A 55 3.91 -10.75 14.80
#